data_AF-A0A142FSA2-F1
#
_entry.id   AF-A0A142FSA2-F1
#
_cell.length_a   1.000
_cell.length_b   1.000
_cell.length_c   1.000
_cell.angle_alpha   90.00
_cell.angle_beta   90.00
_cell.angle_gamma   90.00
#
_symmetry.space_group_name_H-M   'P 1'
#
loop_
_entity.id
_entity.type
_entity.pdbx_description
1 polymer ?
#
loop_
_entity_poly.entity_id
_entity_poly.type
_entity_poly.pdbx_seq_one_letter_code
_entity_poly.pdbx_strand_id
1 'polypeptide(L)'
;MIKEDLAVPTAAQFLETLNSGDHLKLIREWRDVVFHTVFVKKPSGLELPMLYPVDEHQSFLASPDANEVQEALEGFALPDDADVFVKAEPLRELARNAHMLGAWLNWLGAEIIMNSSLMELLGMKALVTVEGGQEKLYQAKVYASPALNKTGPSANASAQIWNINQVVGGSDIQRSQEVMIYDDSKSFAIAENEGSILSSRKLSQLTADEAALFDKWAAPVYDFEALTQGEEKGSGSLTQDTYVPHPSLLDDALLNSFRELERAINNEIMPDASRLHLEVSKDQVFAEMEESGDDSLDRVEGRKFCILFEDHPEWCLLLGGDGLALTDFSDEVWLPSSTGRHEVPEPLRLKVVRGIAWTLFWKGREPGTRVSLIPGQFAGLKPFRPDNLNRIFHPPLDDTRFPVLASMPCGAQPMPVLVHGEIPEGYVVEALEDLKVQASDLPRGTPRRDSILVNDAVHFGSMCGPIVVPQSAIKFPDEWYTSARTSKTQLISDFKFFLQSQPRRTSAPGKDLDSPGVVIGICVGFMAFLLLLVVMLG
;
A
#
# COMPACT_ATOMS: atom_id res chain seq x y z
N MET A 1 24.90 1.75 -47.85
CA MET A 1 23.89 1.69 -46.76
C MET A 1 24.00 2.99 -45.99
N ILE A 2 23.11 3.92 -46.30
CA ILE A 2 22.94 5.15 -45.52
C ILE A 2 22.17 4.69 -44.27
N LYS A 3 22.76 4.81 -43.08
CA LYS A 3 21.99 4.77 -41.84
C LYS A 3 21.05 5.97 -41.96
N GLU A 4 19.75 5.72 -42.13
CA GLU A 4 18.77 6.76 -41.85
C GLU A 4 18.95 7.08 -40.36
N ASP A 5 19.49 8.27 -40.07
CA ASP A 5 19.40 8.87 -38.74
C ASP A 5 17.91 9.08 -38.47
N LEU A 6 17.28 8.08 -37.84
CA LEU A 6 15.95 8.23 -37.25
C LEU A 6 16.04 9.43 -36.31
N ALA A 7 15.33 10.51 -36.65
CA ALA A 7 15.35 11.74 -35.87
C ALA A 7 15.00 11.42 -34.41
N VAL A 8 15.89 11.77 -33.49
CA VAL A 8 15.68 11.56 -32.05
C VAL A 8 14.45 12.39 -31.65
N PRO A 9 13.40 11.77 -31.08
CA PRO A 9 12.21 12.49 -30.66
C PRO A 9 12.54 13.50 -29.56
N THR A 10 11.96 14.69 -29.66
CA THR A 10 12.35 15.84 -28.82
C THR A 10 11.44 16.01 -27.61
N ALA A 11 12.00 16.59 -26.53
CA ALA A 11 11.26 16.98 -25.34
C ALA A 11 10.05 17.90 -25.66
N ALA A 12 10.20 18.79 -26.64
CA ALA A 12 9.12 19.69 -27.07
C ALA A 12 7.93 18.91 -27.65
N GLN A 13 8.18 17.91 -28.50
CA GLN A 13 7.13 17.04 -29.05
C GLN A 13 6.44 16.24 -27.95
N PHE A 14 7.20 15.78 -26.95
CA PHE A 14 6.64 15.05 -25.82
C PHE A 14 5.69 15.93 -25.01
N LEU A 15 6.16 17.12 -24.63
CA LEU A 15 5.38 18.08 -23.86
C LEU A 15 4.17 18.58 -24.64
N GLU A 16 4.26 18.76 -25.96
CA GLU A 16 3.12 19.09 -26.80
C GLU A 16 2.04 18.00 -26.73
N THR A 17 2.43 16.73 -26.91
CA THR A 17 1.49 15.62 -26.83
C THR A 17 0.93 15.47 -25.41
N LEU A 18 1.75 15.62 -24.37
CA LEU A 18 1.32 15.58 -22.96
C LEU A 18 0.31 16.71 -22.63
N ASN A 19 0.62 17.94 -23.02
CA ASN A 19 -0.21 19.12 -22.73
C ASN A 19 -1.51 19.16 -23.55
N SER A 20 -1.61 18.37 -24.62
CA SER A 20 -2.86 18.22 -25.37
C SER A 20 -3.95 17.48 -24.59
N GLY A 21 -3.57 16.71 -23.55
CA GLY A 21 -4.48 15.86 -22.78
C GLY A 21 -4.94 14.60 -23.55
N ASP A 22 -4.47 14.38 -24.77
CA ASP A 22 -4.77 13.19 -25.55
C ASP A 22 -3.89 12.00 -25.11
N HIS A 23 -4.38 11.28 -24.11
CA HIS A 23 -3.71 10.09 -23.58
C HIS A 23 -3.54 8.98 -24.63
N LEU A 24 -4.44 8.88 -25.62
CA LEU A 24 -4.32 7.87 -26.67
C LEU A 24 -3.19 8.21 -27.63
N LYS A 25 -3.06 9.48 -28.02
CA LYS A 25 -1.92 9.97 -28.81
C LYS A 25 -0.60 9.69 -28.10
N LEU A 26 -0.53 9.95 -26.79
CA LEU A 26 0.66 9.66 -26.00
C LEU A 26 1.02 8.16 -26.02
N ILE A 27 0.02 7.29 -25.86
CA ILE A 27 0.22 5.83 -25.94
C ILE A 27 0.71 5.39 -27.33
N ARG A 28 0.16 5.95 -28.42
CA ARG A 28 0.54 5.59 -29.79
C ARG A 28 1.94 6.06 -30.17
N GLU A 29 2.28 7.30 -29.81
CA GLU A 29 3.50 7.95 -30.29
C GLU A 29 4.72 7.64 -29.44
N TRP A 30 4.54 7.43 -28.12
CA TRP A 30 5.68 7.43 -27.19
C TRP A 30 6.02 6.09 -26.58
N ARG A 31 5.08 5.15 -26.46
CA ARG A 31 5.34 3.87 -25.78
C ARG A 31 6.47 3.05 -26.38
N ASP A 32 6.59 3.08 -27.70
CA ASP A 32 7.57 2.29 -28.43
C ASP A 32 8.82 3.10 -28.80
N VAL A 33 8.89 4.37 -28.38
CA VAL A 33 10.11 5.17 -28.49
C VAL A 33 11.20 4.51 -27.65
N VAL A 34 12.36 4.32 -28.27
CA VAL A 34 13.52 3.74 -27.60
C VAL A 34 14.17 4.80 -26.74
N PHE A 35 14.33 4.48 -25.46
CA PHE A 35 15.11 5.25 -24.51
C PHE A 35 16.37 4.46 -24.17
N HIS A 36 17.47 5.16 -24.04
CA HIS A 36 18.71 4.66 -23.49
C HIS A 36 18.68 4.92 -21.99
N THR A 37 18.98 3.91 -21.17
CA THR A 37 19.03 4.03 -19.71
C THR A 37 20.31 3.40 -19.19
N VAL A 38 20.72 3.84 -18.01
CA VAL A 38 21.92 3.35 -17.35
C VAL A 38 21.62 2.02 -16.66
N PHE A 39 22.43 1.01 -16.94
CA PHE A 39 22.44 -0.28 -16.24
C PHE A 39 23.74 -0.47 -15.48
N VAL A 40 23.65 -1.18 -14.37
CA VAL A 40 24.78 -1.65 -13.58
C VAL A 40 24.83 -3.17 -13.68
N LYS A 41 25.98 -3.69 -14.07
CA LYS A 41 26.32 -5.11 -14.03
C LYS A 41 27.06 -5.42 -12.75
N LYS A 42 26.56 -6.39 -12.01
CA LYS A 42 27.15 -6.84 -10.75
C LYS A 42 28.08 -8.05 -10.97
N PRO A 43 28.95 -8.37 -9.99
CA PRO A 43 29.87 -9.52 -10.07
C PRO A 43 29.16 -10.87 -10.27
N SER A 44 27.89 -10.98 -9.86
CA SER A 44 27.03 -12.15 -10.09
C SER A 44 26.57 -12.31 -11.56
N GLY A 45 26.87 -11.34 -12.42
CA GLY A 45 26.39 -11.27 -13.80
C GLY A 45 24.97 -10.70 -13.95
N LEU A 46 24.34 -10.30 -12.84
CA LEU A 46 23.03 -9.65 -12.85
C LEU A 46 23.14 -8.21 -13.37
N GLU A 47 22.24 -7.85 -14.27
CA GLU A 47 22.16 -6.53 -14.91
C GLU A 47 20.86 -5.85 -14.46
N LEU A 48 20.97 -4.68 -13.82
CA LEU A 48 19.82 -3.93 -13.31
C LEU A 48 19.91 -2.46 -13.73
N PRO A 49 18.77 -1.80 -14.02
CA PRO A 49 18.79 -0.36 -14.26
C PRO A 49 19.23 0.37 -13.00
N MET A 50 20.03 1.42 -13.17
CA MET A 50 20.48 2.26 -12.08
C MET A 50 19.29 3.09 -11.57
N LEU A 51 19.04 3.01 -10.27
CA LEU A 51 18.12 3.91 -9.57
C LEU A 51 18.91 5.07 -9.00
N TYR A 52 18.48 6.29 -9.33
CA TYR A 52 19.08 7.52 -8.84
C TYR A 52 18.04 8.35 -8.07
N PRO A 53 18.37 8.87 -6.88
CA PRO A 53 17.46 9.71 -6.11
C PRO A 53 17.32 11.10 -6.75
N VAL A 54 16.09 11.48 -7.10
CA VAL A 54 15.70 12.80 -7.61
C VAL A 54 14.50 13.28 -6.80
N ASP A 55 14.60 14.44 -6.14
CA ASP A 55 13.53 14.99 -5.30
C ASP A 55 12.93 13.98 -4.31
N GLU A 56 13.80 13.26 -3.59
CA GLU A 56 13.44 12.20 -2.61
C GLU A 56 12.76 10.95 -3.23
N HIS A 57 12.70 10.84 -4.56
CA HIS A 57 12.13 9.69 -5.27
C HIS A 57 13.21 8.91 -6.03
N GLN A 58 13.10 7.58 -6.04
CA GLN A 58 13.95 6.73 -6.86
C GLN A 58 13.53 6.86 -8.33
N SER A 59 14.49 7.13 -9.21
CA SER A 59 14.22 7.37 -10.63
C SER A 59 15.16 6.58 -11.53
N PHE A 60 14.63 6.04 -12.62
CA PHE A 60 15.45 5.63 -13.75
C PHE A 60 15.92 6.87 -14.51
N LEU A 61 17.17 6.86 -14.92
CA LEU A 61 17.76 7.92 -15.73
C LEU A 61 17.78 7.46 -17.19
N ALA A 62 17.05 8.15 -18.05
CA ALA A 62 16.93 7.74 -19.43
C ALA A 62 16.88 8.94 -20.40
N SER A 63 17.23 8.72 -21.66
CA SER A 63 17.00 9.68 -22.75
C SER A 63 16.86 8.95 -24.09
N PRO A 64 16.05 9.42 -25.06
CA PRO A 64 16.08 8.88 -26.40
C PRO A 64 17.41 9.17 -27.12
N ASP A 65 18.22 10.13 -26.65
CA ASP A 65 19.60 10.35 -27.11
C ASP A 65 20.59 9.57 -26.24
N ALA A 66 21.31 8.61 -26.84
CA ALA A 66 22.33 7.84 -26.16
C ALA A 66 23.50 8.71 -25.66
N ASN A 67 23.81 9.81 -26.34
CA ASN A 67 24.90 10.69 -25.96
C ASN A 67 24.59 11.44 -24.66
N GLU A 68 23.35 11.89 -24.47
CA GLU A 68 22.93 12.57 -23.23
C GLU A 68 23.09 11.66 -22.01
N VAL A 69 22.78 10.37 -22.17
CA VAL A 69 22.98 9.37 -21.10
C VAL A 69 24.47 9.15 -20.85
N GLN A 70 25.27 9.07 -21.91
CA GLN A 70 26.71 8.86 -21.82
C GLN A 70 27.43 10.07 -21.17
N GLU A 71 27.03 11.29 -21.51
CA GLU A 71 27.55 12.52 -20.90
C GLU A 71 27.13 12.62 -19.43
N ALA A 72 25.89 12.24 -19.09
CA ALA A 72 25.45 12.21 -17.70
C ALA A 72 26.27 11.20 -16.88
N LEU A 73 26.65 10.05 -17.45
CA LEU A 73 27.53 9.06 -16.82
C LEU A 73 28.89 9.62 -16.42
N GLU A 74 29.45 10.56 -17.18
CA GLU A 74 30.74 11.20 -16.84
C GLU A 74 30.63 12.08 -15.58
N GLY A 75 29.42 12.55 -15.24
CA GLY A 75 29.15 13.35 -14.06
C GLY A 75 28.74 12.57 -12.81
N PHE A 76 28.47 11.26 -12.92
CA PHE A 76 28.05 10.45 -11.78
C PHE A 76 29.23 9.88 -11.00
N ALA A 77 29.16 9.98 -9.67
CA ALA A 77 30.05 9.25 -8.78
C ALA A 77 29.63 7.77 -8.76
N LEU A 78 30.17 6.99 -9.70
CA LEU A 78 29.96 5.55 -9.75
C LEU A 78 30.84 4.85 -8.70
N PRO A 79 30.37 3.75 -8.07
CA PRO A 79 31.24 2.93 -7.23
C PRO A 79 32.43 2.41 -8.04
N ASP A 80 33.63 2.42 -7.47
CA ASP A 80 34.90 2.09 -8.16
C ASP A 80 34.91 0.69 -8.84
N ASP A 81 33.99 -0.19 -8.44
CA ASP A 81 33.87 -1.59 -8.91
C ASP A 81 32.59 -1.86 -9.73
N ALA A 82 31.77 -0.83 -10.02
CA ALA A 82 30.51 -0.99 -10.74
C ALA A 82 30.74 -1.00 -12.26
N ASP A 83 30.44 -2.13 -12.92
CA ASP A 83 30.46 -2.21 -14.39
C ASP A 83 29.18 -1.58 -14.94
N VAL A 84 29.26 -0.30 -15.30
CA VAL A 84 28.12 0.50 -15.76
C VAL A 84 28.09 0.56 -17.28
N PHE A 85 26.92 0.34 -17.86
CA PHE A 85 26.73 0.36 -19.30
C PHE A 85 25.35 0.90 -19.68
N VAL A 86 25.22 1.41 -20.90
CA VAL A 86 23.95 1.96 -21.40
C VAL A 86 23.20 0.89 -22.19
N LYS A 87 21.91 0.72 -21.91
CA LYS A 87 21.03 -0.20 -22.64
C LYS A 87 19.85 0.54 -23.23
N ALA A 88 19.50 0.18 -24.46
CA ALA A 88 18.31 0.65 -25.14
C ALA A 88 17.10 -0.20 -24.73
N GLU A 89 16.05 0.44 -24.24
CA GLU A 89 14.78 -0.18 -23.86
C GLU A 89 13.61 0.68 -24.37
N PRO A 90 12.50 0.09 -24.83
CA PRO A 90 11.30 0.85 -25.15
C PRO A 90 10.75 1.58 -23.91
N LEU A 91 10.23 2.80 -24.08
CA LEU A 91 9.66 3.58 -22.97
C LEU A 91 8.58 2.81 -22.21
N ARG A 92 7.78 1.99 -22.90
CA ARG A 92 6.78 1.11 -22.26
C ARG A 92 7.39 0.13 -21.24
N GLU A 93 8.58 -0.41 -21.51
CA GLU A 93 9.23 -1.36 -20.60
C GLU A 93 9.81 -0.64 -19.39
N LEU A 94 10.47 0.51 -19.61
CA LEU A 94 10.97 1.35 -18.52
C LEU A 94 9.83 1.85 -17.64
N ALA A 95 8.73 2.32 -18.25
CA ALA A 95 7.56 2.79 -17.54
C ALA A 95 6.84 1.68 -16.77
N ARG A 96 6.73 0.47 -17.34
CA ARG A 96 6.17 -0.70 -16.64
C ARG A 96 6.99 -1.03 -15.40
N ASN A 97 8.31 -1.15 -15.55
CA ASN A 97 9.19 -1.45 -14.43
C ASN A 97 9.17 -0.34 -13.38
N ALA A 98 9.22 0.93 -13.80
CA ALA A 98 9.21 2.08 -12.89
C ALA A 98 7.92 2.10 -12.08
N HIS A 99 6.77 1.92 -12.74
CA HIS A 99 5.47 1.84 -12.08
C HIS A 99 5.41 0.70 -11.05
N MET A 100 5.82 -0.51 -11.43
CA MET A 100 5.78 -1.68 -10.54
C MET A 100 6.77 -1.60 -9.37
N LEU A 101 7.82 -0.80 -9.49
CA LEU A 101 8.83 -0.56 -8.45
C LEU A 101 8.54 0.70 -7.61
N GLY A 102 7.53 1.49 -7.95
CA GLY A 102 7.26 2.78 -7.32
C GLY A 102 8.28 3.88 -7.68
N ALA A 103 9.06 3.67 -8.74
CA ALA A 103 10.05 4.61 -9.23
C ALA A 103 9.46 5.56 -10.27
N TRP A 104 10.18 6.66 -10.53
CA TRP A 104 9.93 7.57 -11.64
C TRP A 104 10.90 7.32 -12.79
N LEU A 105 10.70 8.04 -13.89
CA LEU A 105 11.66 8.13 -14.97
C LEU A 105 12.03 9.60 -15.18
N ASN A 106 13.32 9.91 -15.11
CA ASN A 106 13.85 11.23 -15.38
C ASN A 106 14.50 11.25 -16.78
N TRP A 107 13.99 12.13 -17.64
CA TRP A 107 14.55 12.35 -18.96
C TRP A 107 15.73 13.32 -18.89
N LEU A 108 16.94 12.76 -19.00
CA LEU A 108 18.20 13.51 -19.03
C LEU A 108 18.24 14.51 -20.20
N GLY A 109 18.84 15.70 -19.99
CA GLY A 109 18.92 16.74 -21.01
C GLY A 109 17.63 17.55 -21.25
N ALA A 110 16.47 17.04 -20.80
CA ALA A 110 15.16 17.67 -21.00
C ALA A 110 14.54 18.26 -19.72
N GLU A 111 15.09 17.98 -18.54
CA GLU A 111 14.51 18.34 -17.22
C GLU A 111 13.05 17.85 -17.04
N ILE A 112 12.68 16.72 -17.68
CA ILE A 112 11.33 16.16 -17.60
C ILE A 112 11.31 14.98 -16.62
N ILE A 113 10.50 15.11 -15.57
CA ILE A 113 10.21 14.03 -14.63
C ILE A 113 8.88 13.38 -14.99
N MET A 114 8.92 12.10 -15.34
CA MET A 114 7.73 11.29 -15.59
C MET A 114 7.32 10.56 -14.30
N ASN A 115 6.28 11.08 -13.66
CA ASN A 115 5.78 10.57 -12.38
C ASN A 115 5.00 9.25 -12.49
N SER A 116 4.58 8.70 -11.35
CA SER A 116 3.89 7.41 -11.25
C SER A 116 2.63 7.29 -12.12
N SER A 117 1.84 8.36 -12.30
CA SER A 117 0.64 8.35 -13.15
C SER A 117 0.99 8.21 -14.63
N LEU A 118 2.08 8.87 -15.05
CA LEU A 118 2.58 8.77 -16.42
C LEU A 118 3.25 7.41 -16.68
N MET A 119 3.95 6.86 -15.67
CA MET A 119 4.50 5.50 -15.73
C MET A 119 3.39 4.44 -15.82
N GLU A 120 2.29 4.58 -15.06
CA GLU A 120 1.11 3.72 -15.19
C GLU A 120 0.51 3.81 -16.61
N LEU A 121 0.34 5.03 -17.12
CA LEU A 121 -0.24 5.28 -18.45
C LEU A 121 0.58 4.63 -19.57
N LEU A 122 1.90 4.76 -19.53
CA LEU A 122 2.80 4.26 -20.59
C LEU A 122 3.18 2.79 -20.40
N GLY A 123 3.27 2.31 -19.16
CA GLY A 123 3.68 0.95 -18.83
C GLY A 123 2.53 -0.05 -18.79
N MET A 124 1.41 0.34 -18.18
CA MET A 124 0.29 -0.56 -17.87
C MET A 124 -0.92 -0.42 -18.79
N LYS A 125 -0.84 0.43 -19.83
CA LYS A 125 -1.88 0.54 -20.87
C LYS A 125 -1.33 0.27 -22.25
N ALA A 126 -2.12 -0.37 -23.11
CA ALA A 126 -1.74 -0.66 -24.48
C ALA A 126 -2.92 -0.54 -25.45
N LEU A 127 -2.64 -0.05 -26.66
CA LEU A 127 -3.58 -0.10 -27.77
C LEU A 127 -3.31 -1.36 -28.60
N VAL A 128 -4.36 -2.14 -28.85
CA VAL A 128 -4.30 -3.33 -29.70
C VAL A 128 -5.38 -3.23 -30.74
N THR A 129 -5.00 -3.43 -31.99
CA THR A 129 -5.93 -3.49 -33.12
C THR A 129 -6.55 -4.88 -33.19
N VAL A 130 -7.86 -4.98 -32.99
CA VAL A 130 -8.59 -6.25 -33.09
C VAL A 130 -9.03 -6.53 -34.52
N GLU A 131 -9.47 -7.78 -34.77
CA GLU A 131 -10.05 -8.18 -36.05
C GLU A 131 -11.17 -7.22 -36.48
N GLY A 132 -11.09 -6.72 -37.72
CA GLY A 132 -11.96 -5.67 -38.24
C GLY A 132 -11.37 -4.25 -38.18
N GLY A 133 -10.13 -4.10 -37.71
CA GLY A 133 -9.40 -2.82 -37.73
C GLY A 133 -9.82 -1.83 -36.64
N GLN A 134 -10.65 -2.26 -35.69
CA GLN A 134 -11.01 -1.45 -34.53
C GLN A 134 -9.90 -1.53 -33.48
N GLU A 135 -9.57 -0.40 -32.87
CA GLU A 135 -8.56 -0.33 -31.81
C GLU A 135 -9.24 -0.44 -30.44
N LYS A 136 -8.61 -1.18 -29.52
CA LYS A 136 -9.04 -1.27 -28.13
C LYS A 136 -7.90 -0.85 -27.22
N LEU A 137 -8.23 -0.11 -26.18
CA LEU A 137 -7.33 0.26 -25.09
C LEU A 137 -7.46 -0.75 -23.97
N TYR A 138 -6.37 -1.44 -23.68
CA TYR A 138 -6.23 -2.36 -22.56
C TYR A 138 -5.48 -1.65 -21.44
N GLN A 139 -5.92 -1.82 -20.21
CA GLN A 139 -5.19 -1.45 -19.01
C GLN A 139 -5.10 -2.66 -18.09
N ALA A 140 -3.90 -3.05 -17.69
CA ALA A 140 -3.69 -4.20 -16.81
C ALA A 140 -3.34 -3.83 -15.38
N LYS A 141 -3.80 -4.68 -14.47
CA LYS A 141 -3.34 -4.79 -13.10
C LYS A 141 -2.81 -6.21 -12.90
N VAL A 142 -1.58 -6.36 -12.44
CA VAL A 142 -0.88 -7.66 -12.40
C VAL A 142 -0.91 -8.24 -10.99
N TYR A 143 -1.33 -9.50 -10.89
CA TYR A 143 -1.36 -10.30 -9.67
C TYR A 143 -0.33 -11.42 -9.79
N ALA A 144 0.37 -11.66 -8.68
CA ALA A 144 1.31 -12.76 -8.56
C ALA A 144 0.87 -13.64 -7.39
N SER A 145 0.84 -14.95 -7.63
CA SER A 145 0.75 -15.94 -6.57
C SER A 145 1.95 -16.87 -6.69
N PRO A 146 2.59 -17.29 -5.59
CA PRO A 146 3.39 -18.50 -5.65
C PRO A 146 2.46 -19.61 -6.14
N ALA A 147 2.83 -20.22 -7.27
CA ALA A 147 2.03 -21.29 -7.83
C ALA A 147 2.04 -22.46 -6.85
N LEU A 148 0.88 -23.09 -6.64
CA LEU A 148 0.80 -24.42 -6.07
C LEU A 148 1.38 -25.41 -7.10
N ASN A 149 2.70 -25.43 -7.26
CA ASN A 149 3.38 -26.42 -8.08
C ASN A 149 3.35 -27.75 -7.33
N LYS A 150 2.62 -28.75 -7.85
CA LYS A 150 2.67 -30.12 -7.35
C LYS A 150 4.02 -30.81 -7.57
N THR A 151 4.88 -30.26 -8.44
CA THR A 151 6.23 -30.77 -8.72
C THR A 151 7.13 -29.67 -9.29
N GLY A 152 8.22 -29.33 -8.58
CA GLY A 152 9.29 -28.45 -9.07
C GLY A 152 9.35 -27.08 -8.38
N PRO A 153 10.47 -26.34 -8.53
CA PRO A 153 10.62 -25.00 -7.94
C PRO A 153 9.48 -24.07 -8.39
N SER A 154 8.98 -23.28 -7.44
CA SER A 154 7.84 -22.37 -7.58
C SER A 154 8.01 -21.45 -8.80
N ALA A 155 7.24 -21.69 -9.85
CA ALA A 155 7.14 -20.76 -10.96
C ALA A 155 5.90 -19.91 -10.72
N ASN A 156 6.04 -18.65 -10.31
CA ASN A 156 4.94 -17.72 -10.02
C ASN A 156 3.80 -17.85 -11.04
N ALA A 157 2.59 -18.10 -10.56
CA ALA A 157 1.41 -18.06 -11.41
C ALA A 157 0.96 -16.59 -11.53
N SER A 158 0.76 -16.16 -12.76
CA SER A 158 0.39 -14.78 -13.06
C SER A 158 -1.09 -14.71 -13.40
N ALA A 159 -1.79 -13.74 -12.84
CA ALA A 159 -3.09 -13.32 -13.33
C ALA A 159 -3.10 -11.81 -13.49
N GLN A 160 -4.03 -11.33 -14.31
CA GLN A 160 -4.17 -9.92 -14.60
C GLN A 160 -5.65 -9.57 -14.64
N ILE A 161 -5.98 -8.37 -14.20
CA ILE A 161 -7.31 -7.80 -14.44
C ILE A 161 -7.16 -6.70 -15.46
N TRP A 162 -7.93 -6.84 -16.54
CA TRP A 162 -7.90 -5.96 -17.68
C TRP A 162 -9.15 -5.11 -17.70
N ASN A 163 -8.95 -3.80 -17.76
CA ASN A 163 -9.98 -2.87 -18.18
C ASN A 163 -9.81 -2.62 -19.69
N ILE A 164 -10.79 -3.07 -20.47
CA ILE A 164 -10.78 -3.04 -21.93
C ILE A 164 -11.79 -2.00 -22.39
N ASN A 165 -11.31 -1.02 -23.12
CA ASN A 165 -12.06 0.12 -23.62
C ASN A 165 -12.06 0.13 -25.15
N GLN A 166 -13.20 0.40 -25.77
CA GLN A 166 -13.26 0.55 -27.22
C GLN A 166 -12.85 1.97 -27.62
N VAL A 167 -11.97 2.10 -28.60
CA VAL A 167 -11.58 3.42 -29.13
C VAL A 167 -12.48 3.78 -30.30
N VAL A 168 -13.10 4.97 -30.24
CA VAL A 168 -13.99 5.51 -31.28
C VAL A 168 -13.39 6.82 -31.80
N GLY A 169 -13.35 6.99 -33.12
CA GLY A 169 -12.83 8.21 -33.73
C GLY A 169 -11.36 8.52 -33.43
N GLY A 170 -10.59 7.54 -32.94
CA GLY A 170 -9.16 7.67 -32.66
C GLY A 170 -8.78 8.43 -31.38
N SER A 171 -9.74 9.07 -30.70
CA SER A 171 -9.48 9.85 -29.47
C SER A 171 -10.48 9.56 -28.35
N ASP A 172 -11.69 9.07 -28.67
CA ASP A 172 -12.72 8.81 -27.66
C ASP A 172 -12.68 7.37 -27.16
N ILE A 173 -12.97 7.21 -25.87
CA ILE A 173 -13.13 5.92 -25.21
C ILE A 173 -14.61 5.66 -24.97
N GLN A 174 -15.13 4.56 -25.52
CA GLN A 174 -16.48 4.08 -25.23
C GLN A 174 -16.42 2.69 -24.63
N ARG A 175 -17.26 2.46 -23.62
CA ARG A 175 -17.57 1.14 -23.05
C ARG A 175 -16.37 0.44 -22.39
N SER A 176 -16.39 0.42 -21.06
CA SER A 176 -15.42 -0.31 -20.24
C SER A 176 -15.93 -1.73 -19.98
N GLN A 177 -15.14 -2.75 -20.36
CA GLN A 177 -15.32 -4.12 -19.90
C GLN A 177 -14.16 -4.49 -18.99
N GLU A 178 -14.47 -5.00 -17.80
CA GLU A 178 -13.47 -5.55 -16.89
C GLU A 178 -13.44 -7.09 -16.98
N VAL A 179 -12.25 -7.66 -17.16
CA VAL A 179 -12.05 -9.10 -17.36
C VAL A 179 -10.85 -9.56 -16.54
N MET A 180 -11.00 -10.66 -15.82
CA MET A 180 -9.88 -11.34 -15.18
C MET A 180 -9.27 -12.37 -16.14
N ILE A 181 -7.95 -12.37 -16.28
CA ILE A 181 -7.21 -13.33 -17.09
C ILE A 181 -6.17 -14.04 -16.25
N TYR A 182 -6.09 -15.36 -16.38
CA TYR A 182 -5.15 -16.18 -15.60
C TYR A 182 -4.43 -17.19 -16.50
N ASP A 183 -3.19 -17.49 -16.12
CA ASP A 183 -2.39 -18.56 -16.72
C ASP A 183 -3.00 -19.92 -16.36
N ASP A 184 -3.64 -20.57 -17.34
CA ASP A 184 -4.30 -21.86 -17.18
C ASP A 184 -3.36 -23.07 -17.27
N SER A 185 -2.05 -22.84 -17.47
CA SER A 185 -1.03 -23.89 -17.35
C SER A 185 -0.68 -24.21 -15.89
N LYS A 186 -1.05 -23.34 -14.95
CA LYS A 186 -0.78 -23.47 -13.51
C LYS A 186 -2.07 -23.51 -12.71
N SER A 187 -2.05 -24.19 -11.56
CA SER A 187 -3.19 -24.17 -10.63
C SER A 187 -3.25 -22.82 -9.94
N PHE A 188 -4.25 -22.01 -10.32
CA PHE A 188 -4.48 -20.68 -9.75
C PHE A 188 -5.75 -20.70 -8.90
N ALA A 189 -5.60 -20.57 -7.58
CA ALA A 189 -6.72 -20.43 -6.67
C ALA A 189 -7.12 -18.95 -6.60
N ILE A 190 -8.01 -18.54 -7.51
CA ILE A 190 -8.75 -17.29 -7.34
C ILE A 190 -9.71 -17.58 -6.19
N ALA A 191 -9.63 -16.81 -5.10
CA ALA A 191 -10.76 -16.76 -4.19
C ALA A 191 -11.92 -16.19 -5.02
N GLU A 192 -12.83 -17.05 -5.46
CA GLU A 192 -14.13 -16.59 -5.95
C GLU A 192 -14.76 -15.84 -4.78
N ASN A 193 -14.56 -14.53 -4.71
CA ASN A 193 -15.40 -13.70 -3.88
C ASN A 193 -16.81 -13.96 -4.41
N GLU A 194 -17.69 -14.54 -3.60
CA GLU A 194 -19.09 -14.87 -3.93
C GLU A 194 -19.95 -13.63 -4.30
N GLY A 195 -19.32 -12.48 -4.62
CA GLY A 195 -19.92 -11.29 -5.18
C GLY A 195 -19.13 -10.64 -6.34
N SER A 196 -18.04 -11.24 -6.84
CA SER A 196 -17.28 -10.68 -7.97
C SER A 196 -17.93 -11.03 -9.32
N ILE A 197 -18.55 -10.04 -9.96
CA ILE A 197 -19.22 -10.13 -11.26
C ILE A 197 -18.21 -10.05 -12.43
N LEU A 198 -16.92 -10.32 -12.18
CA LEU A 198 -15.89 -10.22 -13.21
C LEU A 198 -15.92 -11.46 -14.11
N SER A 199 -16.13 -11.23 -15.41
CA SER A 199 -15.95 -12.30 -16.40
C SER A 199 -14.49 -12.75 -16.41
N SER A 200 -14.24 -14.05 -16.32
CA SER A 200 -12.90 -14.62 -16.35
C SER A 200 -12.58 -15.25 -17.71
N ARG A 201 -11.34 -15.12 -18.20
CA ARG A 201 -10.82 -15.79 -19.40
C ARG A 201 -9.50 -16.49 -19.08
N LYS A 202 -9.23 -17.59 -19.77
CA LYS A 202 -7.93 -18.27 -19.70
C LYS A 202 -6.93 -17.63 -20.65
N LEU A 203 -5.65 -17.67 -20.32
CA LEU A 203 -4.59 -17.25 -21.23
C LEU A 203 -4.69 -17.99 -22.58
N SER A 204 -4.96 -19.30 -22.57
CA SER A 204 -5.19 -20.11 -23.78
C SER A 204 -6.38 -19.69 -24.65
N GLN A 205 -7.27 -18.82 -24.14
CA GLN A 205 -8.44 -18.32 -24.87
C GLN A 205 -8.21 -16.93 -25.48
N LEU A 206 -7.07 -16.30 -25.20
CA LEU A 206 -6.72 -15.00 -25.77
C LEU A 206 -6.29 -15.12 -27.24
N THR A 207 -6.44 -14.03 -27.98
CA THR A 207 -5.78 -13.88 -29.29
C THR A 207 -4.26 -13.80 -29.12
N ALA A 208 -3.50 -14.00 -30.21
CA ALA A 208 -2.02 -13.96 -30.14
C ALA A 208 -1.48 -12.60 -29.62
N ASP A 209 -2.09 -11.49 -30.03
CA ASP A 209 -1.68 -10.15 -29.58
C ASP A 209 -2.04 -9.90 -28.12
N GLU A 210 -3.21 -10.37 -27.67
CA GLU A 210 -3.60 -10.33 -26.26
C GLU A 210 -2.69 -11.23 -25.40
N ALA A 211 -2.38 -12.44 -25.84
CA ALA A 211 -1.45 -13.32 -25.13
C ALA A 211 -0.04 -12.70 -25.02
N ALA A 212 0.48 -12.12 -26.10
CA ALA A 212 1.75 -11.41 -26.07
C ALA A 212 1.73 -10.18 -25.13
N LEU A 213 0.59 -9.49 -25.04
CA LEU A 213 0.40 -8.39 -24.11
C LEU A 213 0.35 -8.87 -22.65
N PHE A 214 -0.34 -9.99 -22.39
CA PHE A 214 -0.34 -10.65 -21.09
C PHE A 214 1.08 -11.02 -20.67
N ASP A 215 1.83 -11.71 -21.53
CA ASP A 215 3.20 -12.15 -21.22
C ASP A 215 4.13 -10.98 -20.93
N LYS A 216 4.01 -9.87 -21.67
CA LYS A 216 4.78 -8.64 -21.41
C LYS A 216 4.51 -8.06 -20.03
N TRP A 217 3.25 -7.95 -19.63
CA TRP A 217 2.90 -7.43 -18.31
C TRP A 217 3.21 -8.41 -17.17
N ALA A 218 3.15 -9.71 -17.44
CA ALA A 218 3.52 -10.77 -16.50
C ALA A 218 5.04 -10.96 -16.38
N ALA A 219 5.83 -10.37 -17.27
CA ALA A 219 7.28 -10.48 -17.23
C ALA A 219 7.82 -9.99 -15.86
N PRO A 220 8.78 -10.70 -15.26
CA PRO A 220 9.39 -10.26 -14.01
C PRO A 220 9.86 -8.82 -14.10
N VAL A 221 9.68 -8.07 -13.02
CA VAL A 221 10.36 -6.79 -12.85
C VAL A 221 11.82 -7.04 -12.53
N TYR A 222 12.66 -6.01 -12.71
CA TYR A 222 14.04 -6.05 -12.26
C TYR A 222 14.10 -6.38 -10.76
N ASP A 223 14.84 -7.44 -10.44
CA ASP A 223 14.97 -7.95 -9.07
C ASP A 223 16.04 -7.13 -8.31
N PHE A 224 15.58 -6.03 -7.71
CA PHE A 224 16.40 -5.24 -6.81
C PHE A 224 16.61 -5.92 -5.44
N GLU A 225 15.85 -6.97 -5.08
CA GLU A 225 16.08 -7.72 -3.83
C GLU A 225 17.38 -8.55 -3.93
N ALA A 226 17.67 -9.10 -5.11
CA ALA A 226 18.93 -9.80 -5.38
C ALA A 226 20.19 -8.93 -5.17
N LEU A 227 20.08 -7.60 -5.21
CA LEU A 227 21.18 -6.68 -4.87
C LEU A 227 21.59 -6.79 -3.40
N THR A 228 20.63 -6.97 -2.51
CA THR A 228 20.88 -7.00 -1.06
C THR A 228 21.48 -8.33 -0.59
N GLN A 229 21.33 -9.40 -1.38
CA GLN A 229 21.75 -10.75 -0.99
C GLN A 229 23.18 -11.13 -1.44
N GLY A 230 23.78 -10.38 -2.38
CA GLY A 230 25.06 -10.74 -3.01
C GLY A 230 26.27 -9.88 -2.64
N GLU A 231 26.09 -8.73 -2.01
CA GLU A 231 27.19 -7.83 -1.63
C GLU A 231 27.72 -8.16 -0.23
N GLU A 232 28.45 -9.27 -0.10
CA GLU A 232 29.38 -9.40 1.03
C GLU A 232 30.58 -8.45 0.81
N LYS A 233 30.70 -7.46 1.71
CA LYS A 233 31.92 -6.68 2.04
C LYS A 233 32.31 -5.56 1.07
N GLY A 234 31.51 -4.50 1.06
CA GLY A 234 31.95 -3.14 0.69
C GLY A 234 31.25 -2.14 1.60
N SER A 235 32.01 -1.30 2.29
CA SER A 235 31.54 -0.41 3.36
C SER A 235 30.47 0.59 2.91
N GLY A 236 29.26 0.49 3.49
CA GLY A 236 28.23 1.52 3.40
C GLY A 236 26.79 0.99 3.50
N SER A 237 26.35 0.57 4.69
CA SER A 237 24.94 0.30 5.03
C SER A 237 24.18 -0.68 4.12
N LEU A 238 24.62 -1.94 4.05
CA LEU A 238 23.74 -3.03 3.64
C LEU A 238 22.72 -3.28 4.74
N THR A 239 21.43 -3.19 4.44
CA THR A 239 20.35 -3.59 5.35
C THR A 239 20.50 -5.08 5.62
N GLN A 240 21.08 -5.42 6.76
CA GLN A 240 21.21 -6.81 7.20
C GLN A 240 19.80 -7.40 7.31
N ASP A 241 19.59 -8.58 6.71
CA ASP A 241 18.33 -9.30 6.90
C ASP A 241 18.22 -9.77 8.36
N THR A 242 17.42 -9.04 9.14
CA THR A 242 17.19 -9.30 10.57
C THR A 242 15.91 -10.08 10.83
N TYR A 243 15.17 -10.45 9.78
CA TYR A 243 13.87 -11.08 9.93
C TYR A 243 13.99 -12.51 10.47
N VAL A 244 13.23 -12.78 11.53
CA VAL A 244 13.03 -14.12 12.08
C VAL A 244 11.54 -14.43 12.06
N PRO A 245 11.10 -15.54 11.43
CA PRO A 245 9.69 -15.88 11.38
C PRO A 245 9.15 -16.19 12.77
N HIS A 246 8.12 -15.45 13.18
CA HIS A 246 7.45 -15.68 14.46
C HIS A 246 6.43 -16.82 14.40
N PRO A 247 6.18 -17.49 15.54
CA PRO A 247 5.06 -18.42 15.69
C PRO A 247 3.73 -17.83 15.20
N SER A 248 2.87 -18.69 14.67
CA SER A 248 1.54 -18.33 14.18
C SER A 248 0.50 -19.32 14.67
N LEU A 249 -0.77 -18.89 14.69
CA LEU A 249 -1.92 -19.79 14.87
C LEU A 249 -2.22 -20.63 13.62
N LEU A 250 -1.60 -20.26 12.48
CA LEU A 250 -1.78 -20.88 11.17
C LEU A 250 -0.65 -21.86 10.88
N ASP A 251 -0.95 -22.88 10.08
CA ASP A 251 0.06 -23.81 9.57
C ASP A 251 1.10 -23.08 8.71
N ASP A 252 2.37 -23.40 8.92
CA ASP A 252 3.50 -22.80 8.21
C ASP A 252 3.39 -22.89 6.68
N ALA A 253 2.74 -23.93 6.17
CA ALA A 253 2.50 -24.13 4.74
C ALA A 253 1.64 -23.03 4.11
N LEU A 254 0.76 -22.38 4.90
CA LEU A 254 -0.11 -21.30 4.46
C LEU A 254 0.59 -19.94 4.47
N LEU A 255 1.73 -19.83 5.16
CA LEU A 255 2.34 -18.55 5.52
C LEU A 255 3.48 -18.09 4.61
N ASN A 256 3.86 -18.87 3.60
CA ASN A 256 5.03 -18.54 2.76
C ASN A 256 4.95 -17.13 2.16
N SER A 257 3.87 -16.82 1.43
CA SER A 257 3.66 -15.50 0.83
C SER A 257 3.57 -14.37 1.86
N PHE A 258 2.99 -14.67 3.02
CA PHE A 258 2.86 -13.70 4.11
C PHE A 258 4.23 -13.40 4.74
N ARG A 259 5.04 -14.43 5.02
CA ARG A 259 6.39 -14.29 5.59
C ARG A 259 7.32 -13.54 4.66
N GLU A 260 7.19 -13.73 3.34
CA GLU A 260 7.93 -12.94 2.36
C GLU A 260 7.59 -11.44 2.42
N LEU A 261 6.30 -11.10 2.57
CA LEU A 261 5.85 -9.71 2.74
C LEU A 261 6.26 -9.15 4.10
N GLU A 262 6.12 -9.91 5.19
CA GLU A 262 6.52 -9.53 6.55
C GLU A 262 8.04 -9.25 6.60
N ARG A 263 8.85 -10.10 5.96
CA ARG A 263 10.30 -9.91 5.80
C ARG A 263 10.63 -8.65 5.00
N ALA A 264 9.95 -8.39 3.89
CA ALA A 264 10.16 -7.18 3.10
C ALA A 264 9.81 -5.92 3.91
N ILE A 265 8.71 -5.91 4.67
CA ILE A 265 8.37 -4.79 5.54
C ILE A 265 9.44 -4.60 6.63
N ASN A 266 9.90 -5.69 7.25
CA ASN A 266 10.96 -5.64 8.26
C ASN A 266 12.26 -5.05 7.71
N ASN A 267 12.66 -5.42 6.49
CA ASN A 267 13.97 -5.08 5.97
C ASN A 267 13.99 -3.79 5.14
N GLU A 268 12.89 -3.43 4.48
CA GLU A 268 12.84 -2.30 3.54
C GLU A 268 12.08 -1.08 4.04
N ILE A 269 11.23 -1.23 5.07
CA ILE A 269 10.37 -0.14 5.56
C ILE A 269 10.64 0.16 7.04
N MET A 270 10.71 -0.86 7.89
CA MET A 270 10.75 -0.70 9.34
C MET A 270 12.20 -0.85 9.86
N PRO A 271 12.96 0.25 10.04
CA PRO A 271 14.32 0.17 10.56
C PRO A 271 14.34 -0.38 12.00
N ASP A 272 15.53 -0.71 12.50
CA ASP A 272 15.73 -1.14 13.88
C ASP A 272 15.09 -0.18 14.88
N ALA A 273 14.61 -0.71 16.02
CA ALA A 273 13.92 0.07 17.04
C ALA A 273 14.70 1.31 17.53
N SER A 274 16.04 1.26 17.52
CA SER A 274 16.88 2.40 17.90
C SER A 274 16.82 3.58 16.92
N ARG A 275 16.34 3.37 15.70
CA ARG A 275 16.15 4.38 14.64
C ARG A 275 14.68 4.78 14.50
N LEU A 276 13.86 4.43 15.49
CA LEU A 276 12.46 4.79 15.57
C LEU A 276 12.19 5.55 16.86
N HIS A 277 11.26 6.49 16.80
CA HIS A 277 10.76 7.17 17.99
C HIS A 277 9.25 7.04 18.13
N LEU A 278 8.81 6.70 19.33
CA LEU A 278 7.41 6.81 19.71
C LEU A 278 7.14 8.24 20.16
N GLU A 279 6.51 9.05 19.30
CA GLU A 279 6.02 10.37 19.65
C GLU A 279 4.69 10.27 20.41
N VAL A 280 4.66 10.89 21.58
CA VAL A 280 3.50 10.99 22.45
C VAL A 280 3.06 12.44 22.50
N SER A 281 1.88 12.73 21.95
CA SER A 281 1.30 14.08 21.93
C SER A 281 0.06 14.16 22.84
N LYS A 282 -0.13 15.30 23.50
CA LYS A 282 -1.35 15.59 24.27
C LYS A 282 -2.55 15.73 23.33
N ASP A 283 -3.68 15.17 23.73
CA ASP A 283 -4.94 15.32 23.02
C ASP A 283 -6.15 15.31 23.97
N GLN A 284 -7.33 15.57 23.43
CA GLN A 284 -8.62 15.39 24.07
C GLN A 284 -9.29 14.13 23.51
N VAL A 285 -9.50 13.13 24.37
CA VAL A 285 -10.08 11.83 24.04
C VAL A 285 -11.39 11.64 24.81
N PHE A 286 -12.30 10.80 24.35
CA PHE A 286 -13.55 10.58 25.06
C PHE A 286 -13.30 9.74 26.32
N ALA A 287 -13.73 10.23 27.50
CA ALA A 287 -13.83 9.39 28.68
C ALA A 287 -15.15 8.65 28.65
N GLU A 288 -15.10 7.33 28.69
CA GLU A 288 -16.25 6.54 29.11
C GLU A 288 -16.15 6.35 30.62
N MET A 289 -16.78 7.24 31.38
CA MET A 289 -17.02 7.02 32.81
C MET A 289 -18.32 6.24 32.99
N GLU A 290 -18.25 5.12 33.74
CA GLU A 290 -19.43 4.51 34.33
C GLU A 290 -19.86 5.36 35.52
N GLU A 291 -20.68 6.41 35.33
CA GLU A 291 -21.60 6.81 36.38
C GLU A 291 -22.85 7.50 35.86
N SER A 292 -23.97 7.06 36.43
CA SER A 292 -25.35 7.32 36.07
C SER A 292 -25.73 8.80 36.09
N GLY A 293 -26.21 9.31 34.96
CA GLY A 293 -27.17 10.41 34.97
C GLY A 293 -26.98 11.53 33.95
N ASP A 294 -25.85 11.60 33.24
CA ASP A 294 -25.63 12.65 32.23
C ASP A 294 -25.07 12.05 30.93
N ASP A 295 -25.79 12.25 29.83
CA ASP A 295 -25.46 11.74 28.47
C ASP A 295 -24.29 12.52 27.80
N SER A 296 -23.41 13.17 28.58
CA SER A 296 -22.26 13.88 28.02
C SER A 296 -21.02 12.99 27.95
N LEU A 297 -20.63 12.65 26.72
CA LEU A 297 -19.29 12.12 26.43
C LEU A 297 -18.25 13.21 26.72
N ASP A 298 -17.83 13.30 27.99
CA ASP A 298 -16.84 14.27 28.41
C ASP A 298 -15.49 13.95 27.76
N ARG A 299 -14.96 14.91 27.00
CA ARG A 299 -13.60 14.82 26.49
C ARG A 299 -12.63 15.06 27.64
N VAL A 300 -11.80 14.05 27.92
CA VAL A 300 -10.74 14.11 28.91
C VAL A 300 -9.38 14.22 28.24
N GLU A 301 -8.40 14.63 29.03
CA GLU A 301 -7.02 14.61 28.57
C GLU A 301 -6.55 13.17 28.28
N GLY A 302 -5.99 12.98 27.08
CA GLY A 302 -5.40 11.73 26.64
C GLY A 302 -4.08 11.92 25.89
N ARG A 303 -3.58 10.80 25.38
CA ARG A 303 -2.31 10.69 24.64
C ARG A 303 -2.53 10.06 23.27
N LYS A 304 -1.96 10.67 22.24
CA LYS A 304 -1.87 10.10 20.90
C LYS A 304 -0.45 9.60 20.65
N PHE A 305 -0.35 8.53 19.88
CA PHE A 305 0.89 7.78 19.67
C PHE A 305 1.19 7.69 18.17
N CYS A 306 2.40 8.06 17.81
CA CYS A 306 2.88 7.98 16.43
C CYS A 306 4.31 7.45 16.42
N ILE A 307 4.61 6.55 15.47
CA ILE A 307 5.99 6.12 15.21
C ILE A 307 6.59 7.07 14.16
N LEU A 308 7.71 7.68 14.52
CA LEU A 308 8.53 8.52 13.65
C LEU A 308 9.78 7.72 13.23
N PHE A 309 10.19 7.92 11.97
CA PHE A 309 11.35 7.27 11.38
C PHE A 309 12.53 8.25 11.39
N GLU A 310 13.67 7.87 11.96
CA GLU A 310 14.86 8.75 11.96
C GLU A 310 15.41 8.96 10.55
N ASP A 311 15.40 7.89 9.75
CA ASP A 311 15.98 7.87 8.40
C ASP A 311 15.09 8.55 7.36
N HIS A 312 13.79 8.61 7.66
CA HIS A 312 12.75 9.19 6.83
C HIS A 312 11.91 10.15 7.68
N PRO A 313 12.42 11.36 7.99
CA PRO A 313 11.74 12.33 8.86
C PRO A 313 10.38 12.83 8.34
N GLU A 314 10.08 12.54 7.08
CA GLU A 314 8.81 12.76 6.40
C GLU A 314 7.79 11.64 6.65
N TRP A 315 8.23 10.44 7.04
CA TRP A 315 7.34 9.33 7.35
C TRP A 315 6.84 9.38 8.78
N CYS A 316 5.55 9.08 8.93
CA CYS A 316 4.94 8.90 10.24
C CYS A 316 3.88 7.80 10.16
N LEU A 317 3.79 6.98 11.22
CA LEU A 317 2.78 5.94 11.35
C LEU A 317 1.94 6.19 12.60
N LEU A 318 0.66 6.48 12.42
CA LEU A 318 -0.27 6.66 13.54
C LEU A 318 -0.68 5.29 14.11
N LEU A 319 -0.57 5.12 15.43
CA LEU A 319 -1.06 3.93 16.13
C LEU A 319 -2.53 4.15 16.54
N GLY A 320 -3.42 4.24 15.55
CA GLY A 320 -4.86 4.47 15.73
C GLY A 320 -5.32 5.94 15.81
N GLY A 321 -6.63 6.15 15.97
CA GLY A 321 -7.31 7.45 15.84
C GLY A 321 -7.64 8.16 17.16
N ASP A 322 -8.03 7.41 18.19
CA ASP A 322 -8.73 7.97 19.37
C ASP A 322 -7.86 8.22 20.61
N GLY A 323 -6.55 7.99 20.51
CA GLY A 323 -5.63 8.17 21.63
C GLY A 323 -5.89 7.20 22.80
N LEU A 324 -5.41 7.52 24.00
CA LEU A 324 -5.64 6.80 25.26
C LEU A 324 -5.85 7.82 26.39
N ALA A 325 -6.93 7.69 27.17
CA ALA A 325 -7.22 8.61 28.26
C ALA A 325 -6.17 8.49 29.37
N LEU A 326 -5.86 9.59 30.07
CA LEU A 326 -4.91 9.55 31.18
C LEU A 326 -5.39 8.66 32.34
N THR A 327 -6.70 8.57 32.52
CA THR A 327 -7.34 7.68 33.51
C THR A 327 -7.14 6.20 33.21
N ASP A 328 -6.79 5.87 31.96
CA ASP A 328 -6.61 4.51 31.48
C ASP A 328 -5.13 4.06 31.52
N PHE A 329 -4.22 4.92 31.98
CA PHE A 329 -2.85 4.50 32.26
C PHE A 329 -2.80 3.77 33.61
N SER A 330 -2.59 2.45 33.57
CA SER A 330 -2.24 1.62 34.72
C SER A 330 -0.75 1.26 34.73
N ASP A 331 -0.25 0.69 35.83
CA ASP A 331 1.14 0.20 35.92
C ASP A 331 1.46 -0.91 34.90
N GLU A 332 0.42 -1.55 34.32
CA GLU A 332 0.54 -2.60 33.29
C GLU A 332 0.62 -2.01 31.87
N VAL A 333 0.45 -0.70 31.71
CA VAL A 333 0.58 -0.01 30.41
C VAL A 333 2.04 0.21 30.09
N TRP A 334 2.54 -0.52 29.11
CA TRP A 334 3.90 -0.37 28.59
C TRP A 334 4.12 0.92 27.78
N LEU A 335 3.06 1.70 27.50
CA LEU A 335 3.16 2.97 26.78
C LEU A 335 3.56 4.14 27.70
N PRO A 336 4.43 5.06 27.24
CA PRO A 336 4.76 6.26 27.99
C PRO A 336 3.54 7.18 28.16
N SER A 337 3.31 7.64 29.40
CA SER A 337 2.26 8.61 29.72
C SER A 337 2.67 10.07 29.53
N SER A 338 3.98 10.34 29.59
CA SER A 338 4.56 11.68 29.37
C SER A 338 4.65 12.02 27.88
N THR A 339 4.34 13.26 27.53
CA THR A 339 4.51 13.77 26.17
C THR A 339 5.98 13.85 25.77
N GLY A 340 6.27 13.70 24.48
CA GLY A 340 7.63 13.78 23.93
C GLY A 340 7.98 12.58 23.05
N ARG A 341 9.26 12.44 22.74
CA ARG A 341 9.80 11.31 21.98
C ARG A 341 10.38 10.27 22.92
N HIS A 342 9.99 9.02 22.72
CA HIS A 342 10.41 7.88 23.52
C HIS A 342 10.99 6.79 22.62
N GLU A 343 11.75 5.89 23.21
CA GLU A 343 12.25 4.71 22.51
C GLU A 343 11.07 3.80 22.12
N VAL A 344 11.13 3.21 20.92
CA VAL A 344 10.18 2.18 20.50
C VAL A 344 10.65 0.84 21.05
N PRO A 345 9.85 0.11 21.85
CA PRO A 345 10.22 -1.25 22.25
C PRO A 345 10.31 -2.16 21.02
N GLU A 346 11.35 -2.99 20.95
CA GLU A 346 11.52 -3.95 19.84
C GLU A 346 10.30 -4.89 19.66
N PRO A 347 9.66 -5.41 20.73
CA PRO A 347 8.42 -6.18 20.58
C PRO A 347 7.27 -5.38 19.96
N LEU A 348 7.16 -4.07 20.23
CA LEU A 348 6.17 -3.22 19.57
C LEU A 348 6.51 -3.08 18.09
N ARG A 349 7.78 -2.82 17.75
CA ARG A 349 8.23 -2.72 16.35
C ARG A 349 7.84 -3.96 15.55
N LEU A 350 8.11 -5.15 16.10
CA LEU A 350 7.78 -6.43 15.47
C LEU A 350 6.26 -6.61 15.28
N LYS A 351 5.45 -6.22 16.27
CA LYS A 351 3.98 -6.25 16.13
C LYS A 351 3.47 -5.26 15.08
N VAL A 352 4.09 -4.10 14.96
CA VAL A 352 3.79 -3.11 13.92
C VAL A 352 4.11 -3.67 12.53
N VAL A 353 5.31 -4.24 12.34
CA VAL A 353 5.69 -4.94 11.10
C VAL A 353 4.64 -5.97 10.72
N ARG A 354 4.28 -6.86 11.66
CA ARG A 354 3.30 -7.92 11.44
C ARG A 354 1.90 -7.39 11.15
N GLY A 355 1.46 -6.35 11.86
CA GLY A 355 0.18 -5.70 11.65
C GLY A 355 0.08 -5.06 10.26
N ILE A 356 1.10 -4.32 9.84
CA ILE A 356 1.21 -3.77 8.48
C ILE A 356 1.17 -4.91 7.47
N ALA A 357 1.97 -5.96 7.67
CA ALA A 357 2.03 -7.11 6.78
C ALA A 357 0.66 -7.73 6.57
N TRP A 358 -0.09 -8.03 7.63
CA TRP A 358 -1.42 -8.62 7.49
C TRP A 358 -2.43 -7.70 6.83
N THR A 359 -2.39 -6.41 7.14
CA THR A 359 -3.24 -5.40 6.50
C THR A 359 -2.98 -5.33 5.00
N LEU A 360 -1.71 -5.17 4.59
CA LEU A 360 -1.33 -5.14 3.17
C LEU A 360 -1.64 -6.47 2.48
N PHE A 361 -1.42 -7.58 3.17
CA PHE A 361 -1.71 -8.92 2.68
C PHE A 361 -3.21 -9.10 2.39
N TRP A 362 -4.09 -8.58 3.25
CA TRP A 362 -5.53 -8.56 3.02
C TRP A 362 -5.90 -7.66 1.85
N LYS A 363 -5.48 -6.38 1.89
CA LYS A 363 -5.80 -5.39 0.84
C LYS A 363 -5.31 -5.83 -0.54
N GLY A 364 -4.19 -6.54 -0.60
CA GLY A 364 -3.65 -7.10 -1.84
C GLY A 364 -4.55 -8.13 -2.53
N ARG A 365 -5.59 -8.64 -1.88
CA ARG A 365 -6.57 -9.56 -2.50
C ARG A 365 -7.54 -8.85 -3.42
N GLU A 366 -7.86 -7.59 -3.15
CA GLU A 366 -8.83 -6.85 -3.94
C GLU A 366 -8.20 -6.27 -5.19
N PRO A 367 -8.79 -6.57 -6.36
CA PRO A 367 -8.26 -6.04 -7.58
C PRO A 367 -8.33 -4.53 -7.71
N GLY A 368 -7.18 -3.89 -7.70
CA GLY A 368 -7.06 -2.53 -8.20
C GLY A 368 -7.60 -1.42 -7.33
N THR A 369 -7.78 -1.71 -6.05
CA THR A 369 -7.85 -0.74 -4.98
C THR A 369 -6.42 -0.33 -4.64
N ARG A 370 -6.08 0.95 -4.69
CA ARG A 370 -4.81 1.43 -4.10
C ARG A 370 -4.83 1.07 -2.62
N VAL A 371 -3.69 0.67 -2.06
CA VAL A 371 -3.57 0.46 -0.61
C VAL A 371 -4.01 1.75 0.10
N SER A 372 -5.15 1.69 0.76
CA SER A 372 -5.64 2.73 1.65
C SER A 372 -5.81 2.14 3.03
N LEU A 373 -5.37 2.89 4.04
CA LEU A 373 -5.63 2.54 5.43
C LEU A 373 -6.95 3.18 5.88
N ILE A 374 -7.74 2.43 6.65
CA ILE A 374 -8.95 2.95 7.29
C ILE A 374 -8.52 3.91 8.41
N PRO A 375 -9.23 5.03 8.63
CA PRO A 375 -8.98 5.88 9.80
C PRO A 375 -8.98 5.05 11.09
N GLY A 376 -7.93 5.20 11.91
CA GLY A 376 -7.83 4.45 13.17
C GLY A 376 -7.26 3.04 13.04
N GLN A 377 -6.85 2.62 11.84
CA GLN A 377 -6.18 1.34 11.63
C GLN A 377 -4.91 1.22 12.49
N PHE A 378 -4.67 0.01 13.02
CA PHE A 378 -3.65 -0.31 14.02
C PHE A 378 -3.94 0.16 15.45
N ALA A 379 -5.16 0.61 15.74
CA ALA A 379 -5.59 0.86 17.11
C ALA A 379 -5.36 -0.36 18.02
N GLY A 380 -5.51 -1.58 17.46
CA GLY A 380 -5.31 -2.83 18.17
C GLY A 380 -3.89 -3.12 18.66
N LEU A 381 -2.88 -2.39 18.15
CA LEU A 381 -1.47 -2.61 18.51
C LEU A 381 -1.04 -1.90 19.80
N LYS A 382 -1.85 -0.98 20.31
CA LYS A 382 -1.65 -0.30 21.59
C LYS A 382 -2.74 -0.67 22.59
N PRO A 383 -2.60 -0.36 23.88
CA PRO A 383 -3.74 -0.38 24.80
C PRO A 383 -4.92 0.47 24.31
N PHE A 384 -6.12 -0.10 24.40
CA PHE A 384 -7.40 0.54 24.10
C PHE A 384 -8.53 -0.18 24.86
N ARG A 385 -9.70 0.44 24.92
CA ARG A 385 -10.91 -0.18 25.46
C ARG A 385 -11.75 -0.71 24.28
N PRO A 386 -11.98 -2.04 24.15
CA PRO A 386 -12.88 -2.55 23.13
C PRO A 386 -14.32 -2.05 23.36
N ASP A 387 -15.05 -1.71 22.30
CA ASP A 387 -16.37 -1.05 22.41
C ASP A 387 -17.44 -1.89 23.14
N ASN A 388 -17.24 -3.20 23.20
CA ASN A 388 -18.13 -4.13 23.91
C ASN A 388 -17.52 -4.71 25.19
N LEU A 389 -16.50 -4.06 25.75
CA LEU A 389 -15.82 -4.47 26.97
C LEU A 389 -15.61 -3.28 27.93
N ASN A 390 -15.92 -3.49 29.22
CA ASN A 390 -15.78 -2.46 30.27
C ASN A 390 -14.35 -2.35 30.86
N ARG A 391 -13.34 -2.83 30.15
CA ARG A 391 -11.95 -2.77 30.61
C ARG A 391 -11.01 -2.55 29.44
N ILE A 392 -9.84 -2.04 29.76
CA ILE A 392 -8.76 -1.88 28.79
C ILE A 392 -8.24 -3.26 28.42
N PHE A 393 -8.06 -3.45 27.12
CA PHE A 393 -7.27 -4.55 26.59
C PHE A 393 -5.83 -4.07 26.43
N HIS A 394 -4.91 -4.81 27.05
CA HIS A 394 -3.47 -4.59 26.94
C HIS A 394 -2.92 -5.63 25.98
N PRO A 395 -2.60 -5.26 24.72
CA PRO A 395 -2.04 -6.22 23.78
C PRO A 395 -0.70 -6.73 24.33
N PRO A 396 -0.56 -8.05 24.58
CA PRO A 396 0.65 -8.62 25.17
C PRO A 396 1.79 -8.53 24.17
N LEU A 397 2.82 -7.73 24.46
CA LEU A 397 3.98 -7.53 23.59
C LEU A 397 4.75 -8.83 23.30
N ASP A 398 4.79 -9.74 24.27
CA ASP A 398 5.54 -11.00 24.18
C ASP A 398 4.78 -12.10 23.44
N ASP A 399 3.46 -11.96 23.23
CA ASP A 399 2.70 -12.94 22.45
C ASP A 399 2.82 -12.66 20.96
N THR A 400 3.82 -13.28 20.34
CA THR A 400 4.16 -13.11 18.93
C THR A 400 3.19 -13.80 17.97
N ARG A 401 2.21 -14.56 18.48
CA ARG A 401 1.18 -15.18 17.63
C ARG A 401 0.28 -14.10 16.99
N PHE A 402 0.16 -12.95 17.64
CA PHE A 402 -0.70 -11.83 17.26
C PHE A 402 0.11 -10.58 16.81
N PRO A 403 -0.40 -9.76 15.88
CA PRO A 403 -1.70 -9.91 15.23
C PRO A 403 -1.72 -11.04 14.18
N VAL A 404 -2.93 -11.54 13.88
CA VAL A 404 -3.16 -12.53 12.81
C VAL A 404 -4.46 -12.23 12.06
N LEU A 405 -4.41 -12.36 10.74
CA LEU A 405 -5.60 -12.25 9.89
C LEU A 405 -6.54 -13.43 10.13
N ALA A 406 -7.84 -13.16 10.24
CA ALA A 406 -8.86 -14.18 10.38
C ALA A 406 -10.21 -13.73 9.82
N SER A 407 -11.13 -14.68 9.64
CA SER A 407 -12.50 -14.46 9.21
C SER A 407 -13.45 -14.50 10.41
N MET A 408 -14.30 -13.49 10.53
CA MET A 408 -15.46 -13.47 11.42
C MET A 408 -16.75 -13.61 10.59
N PRO A 409 -17.50 -14.72 10.67
CA PRO A 409 -18.71 -14.92 9.90
C PRO A 409 -19.81 -13.96 10.40
N CYS A 410 -20.23 -13.05 9.52
CA CYS A 410 -21.29 -12.07 9.76
C CYS A 410 -22.42 -12.31 8.78
N GLY A 411 -23.23 -13.35 9.03
CA GLY A 411 -24.27 -13.79 8.10
C GLY A 411 -23.69 -14.51 6.89
N ALA A 412 -24.08 -14.09 5.68
CA ALA A 412 -23.61 -14.70 4.43
C ALA A 412 -22.21 -14.21 4.00
N GLN A 413 -21.77 -13.04 4.46
CA GLN A 413 -20.47 -12.48 4.10
C GLN A 413 -19.49 -12.61 5.28
N PRO A 414 -18.32 -13.23 5.08
CA PRO A 414 -17.28 -13.26 6.10
C PRO A 414 -16.63 -11.87 6.22
N MET A 415 -16.58 -11.34 7.44
CA MET A 415 -15.85 -10.10 7.75
C MET A 415 -14.36 -10.41 7.97
N PRO A 416 -13.44 -9.75 7.26
CA PRO A 416 -12.02 -9.82 7.57
C PRO A 416 -11.68 -9.05 8.84
N VAL A 417 -10.96 -9.70 9.75
CA VAL A 417 -10.52 -9.11 11.00
C VAL A 417 -9.04 -9.39 11.28
N LEU A 418 -8.37 -8.47 11.96
CA LEU A 418 -7.12 -8.75 12.66
C LEU A 418 -7.44 -9.14 14.10
N VAL A 419 -6.96 -10.31 14.51
CA VAL A 419 -7.01 -10.74 15.91
C VAL A 419 -5.76 -10.21 16.61
N HIS A 420 -5.95 -9.40 17.66
CA HIS A 420 -4.86 -8.72 18.39
C HIS A 420 -4.43 -9.45 19.66
N GLY A 421 -5.29 -10.33 20.18
CA GLY A 421 -4.96 -11.19 21.30
C GLY A 421 -6.17 -11.95 21.84
N GLU A 422 -5.91 -12.73 22.88
CA GLU A 422 -6.88 -13.62 23.52
C GLU A 422 -7.10 -13.20 24.98
N ILE A 423 -8.36 -13.12 25.39
CA ILE A 423 -8.80 -12.88 26.77
C ILE A 423 -9.83 -13.96 27.16
N PRO A 424 -10.19 -14.10 28.46
CA PRO A 424 -11.13 -15.13 28.89
C PRO A 424 -12.48 -15.13 28.16
N GLU A 425 -12.98 -13.97 27.74
CA GLU A 425 -14.23 -13.80 27.01
C GLU A 425 -14.12 -14.15 25.52
N GLY A 426 -12.91 -14.17 24.96
CA GLY A 426 -12.67 -14.54 23.57
C GLY A 426 -11.50 -13.82 22.91
N TYR A 427 -11.60 -13.62 21.60
CA TYR A 427 -10.61 -12.91 20.81
C TYR A 427 -10.94 -11.43 20.69
N VAL A 428 -9.92 -10.58 20.80
CA VAL A 428 -10.02 -9.15 20.54
C VAL A 428 -9.70 -8.91 19.07
N VAL A 429 -10.64 -8.32 18.33
CA VAL A 429 -10.61 -8.23 16.88
C VAL A 429 -10.86 -6.80 16.38
N GLU A 430 -10.13 -6.41 15.34
CA GLU A 430 -10.31 -5.15 14.60
C GLU A 430 -10.72 -5.47 13.17
N ALA A 431 -11.81 -4.87 12.68
CA ALA A 431 -12.27 -5.08 11.30
C ALA A 431 -11.31 -4.40 10.30
N LEU A 432 -11.08 -5.07 9.17
CA LEU A 432 -10.23 -4.56 8.08
C LEU A 432 -11.01 -3.82 6.98
N GLU A 433 -12.34 -3.82 7.07
CA GLU A 433 -13.27 -3.25 6.10
C GLU A 433 -14.42 -2.51 6.80
N ASP A 434 -14.87 -1.43 6.17
CA ASP A 434 -16.07 -0.70 6.58
C ASP A 434 -17.30 -1.49 6.14
N LEU A 435 -17.96 -2.16 7.09
CA LEU A 435 -19.17 -2.94 6.82
C LEU A 435 -20.25 -2.67 7.85
N LYS A 436 -21.48 -2.58 7.35
CA LYS A 436 -22.68 -2.59 8.19
C LYS A 436 -23.18 -4.03 8.35
N VAL A 437 -23.14 -4.55 9.57
CA VAL A 437 -23.60 -5.90 9.90
C VAL A 437 -24.89 -5.81 10.70
N GLN A 438 -25.95 -6.50 10.27
CA GLN A 438 -27.20 -6.56 11.02
C GLN A 438 -26.98 -7.29 12.34
N ALA A 439 -27.72 -6.91 13.38
CA ALA A 439 -27.61 -7.57 14.68
C ALA A 439 -27.75 -9.09 14.52
N SER A 440 -28.76 -9.57 13.79
CA SER A 440 -29.00 -11.01 13.56
C SER A 440 -27.79 -11.79 13.05
N ASP A 441 -26.90 -11.12 12.33
CA ASP A 441 -25.77 -11.71 11.61
C ASP A 441 -24.48 -11.67 12.44
N LEU A 442 -24.44 -10.87 13.52
CA LEU A 442 -23.34 -10.90 14.47
C LEU A 442 -23.22 -12.27 15.15
N PRO A 443 -21.99 -12.72 15.45
CA PRO A 443 -21.76 -13.93 16.22
C PRO A 443 -22.59 -13.99 17.52
N ARG A 444 -23.12 -15.19 17.80
CA ARG A 444 -23.81 -15.45 19.07
C ARG A 444 -22.78 -15.50 20.19
N GLY A 445 -23.11 -14.88 21.33
CA GLY A 445 -22.22 -14.85 22.50
C GLY A 445 -21.24 -13.68 22.51
N THR A 446 -21.29 -12.76 21.54
CA THR A 446 -20.56 -11.49 21.61
C THR A 446 -20.88 -10.76 22.92
N PRO A 447 -19.87 -10.47 23.76
CA PRO A 447 -20.06 -9.71 25.00
C PRO A 447 -20.73 -8.37 24.73
N ARG A 448 -21.58 -7.92 25.67
CA ARG A 448 -22.31 -6.63 25.64
C ARG A 448 -22.82 -6.24 24.26
N ARG A 449 -23.36 -7.22 23.51
CA ARG A 449 -23.80 -7.03 22.13
C ARG A 449 -24.69 -5.82 21.92
N ASP A 450 -25.56 -5.50 22.87
CA ASP A 450 -26.47 -4.36 22.78
C ASP A 450 -25.76 -3.00 22.83
N SER A 451 -24.54 -2.91 23.38
CA SER A 451 -23.79 -1.65 23.50
C SER A 451 -23.17 -1.19 22.18
N ILE A 452 -22.98 -2.10 21.21
CA ILE A 452 -22.38 -1.79 19.91
C ILE A 452 -23.40 -1.66 18.78
N LEU A 453 -24.70 -1.81 19.09
CA LEU A 453 -25.78 -1.71 18.11
C LEU A 453 -26.27 -0.27 17.97
N VAL A 454 -26.28 0.22 16.73
CA VAL A 454 -26.91 1.48 16.33
C VAL A 454 -27.97 1.15 15.28
N ASN A 455 -29.24 1.40 15.60
CA ASN A 455 -30.37 1.06 14.72
C ASN A 455 -30.36 -0.42 14.26
N ASP A 456 -30.20 -1.34 15.22
CA ASP A 456 -30.18 -2.81 15.00
C ASP A 456 -29.02 -3.31 14.10
N ALA A 457 -27.95 -2.54 13.99
CA ALA A 457 -26.76 -2.91 13.22
C ALA A 457 -25.46 -2.42 13.89
N VAL A 458 -24.35 -3.07 13.55
CA VAL A 458 -22.99 -2.62 13.89
C VAL A 458 -22.36 -2.03 12.64
N HIS A 459 -21.72 -0.87 12.82
CA HIS A 459 -21.04 -0.12 11.76
C HIS A 459 -19.52 -0.21 11.97
N PHE A 460 -18.92 -1.33 11.55
CA PHE A 460 -17.48 -1.55 11.69
C PHE A 460 -16.67 -0.51 10.91
N GLY A 461 -15.50 -0.14 11.45
CA GLY A 461 -14.52 0.77 10.85
C GLY A 461 -14.91 2.26 10.83
N SER A 462 -16.22 2.55 10.82
CA SER A 462 -16.76 3.92 10.80
C SER A 462 -17.26 4.42 12.16
N MET A 463 -17.92 3.56 12.95
CA MET A 463 -18.46 3.92 14.28
C MET A 463 -18.14 2.90 15.37
N CYS A 464 -17.76 1.68 14.99
CA CYS A 464 -17.39 0.60 15.89
C CYS A 464 -15.93 0.25 15.64
N GLY A 465 -15.10 0.47 16.66
CA GLY A 465 -13.69 0.13 16.71
C GLY A 465 -13.48 -1.36 16.99
N PRO A 466 -12.34 -1.74 17.60
CA PRO A 466 -12.08 -3.13 17.91
C PRO A 466 -13.03 -3.66 19.00
N ILE A 467 -13.45 -4.93 18.87
CA ILE A 467 -14.40 -5.59 19.77
C ILE A 467 -13.87 -6.95 20.23
N VAL A 468 -14.51 -7.51 21.25
CA VAL A 468 -14.30 -8.89 21.70
C VAL A 468 -15.36 -9.80 21.10
N VAL A 469 -14.97 -10.95 20.56
CA VAL A 469 -15.91 -11.99 20.09
C VAL A 469 -15.51 -13.38 20.58
N PRO A 470 -16.46 -14.33 20.70
CA PRO A 470 -16.14 -15.69 21.12
C PRO A 470 -15.14 -16.34 20.18
N GLN A 471 -14.22 -17.15 20.71
CA GLN A 471 -13.20 -17.81 19.89
C GLN A 471 -13.79 -18.69 18.79
N SER A 472 -14.90 -19.36 19.07
CA SER A 472 -15.63 -20.19 18.11
C SER A 472 -16.21 -19.40 16.93
N ALA A 473 -16.27 -18.08 17.03
CA ALA A 473 -16.69 -17.20 15.94
C ALA A 473 -15.54 -16.89 14.97
N ILE A 474 -14.28 -17.21 15.30
CA ILE A 474 -13.15 -16.93 14.41
C ILE A 474 -12.80 -18.16 13.59
N LYS A 475 -12.61 -17.96 12.29
CA LYS A 475 -12.19 -18.98 11.33
C LYS A 475 -10.94 -18.54 10.59
N PHE A 476 -10.17 -19.51 10.12
CA PHE A 476 -8.96 -19.28 9.33
C PHE A 476 -9.08 -20.02 7.99
N PRO A 477 -9.73 -19.42 6.97
CA PRO A 477 -9.92 -20.10 5.68
C PRO A 477 -8.59 -20.18 4.91
N ASP A 478 -8.12 -21.38 4.56
CA ASP A 478 -6.84 -21.59 3.86
C ASP A 478 -6.68 -20.71 2.62
N GLU A 479 -7.76 -20.57 1.84
CA GLU A 479 -7.83 -19.75 0.64
C GLU A 479 -7.46 -18.28 0.88
N TRP A 480 -7.66 -17.74 2.09
CA TRP A 480 -7.28 -16.36 2.40
C TRP A 480 -5.76 -16.16 2.40
N TYR A 481 -5.01 -17.23 2.66
CA TYR A 481 -3.56 -17.22 2.75
C TYR A 481 -2.88 -17.70 1.47
N THR A 482 -3.53 -18.60 0.72
CA THR A 482 -2.95 -19.19 -0.49
C THR A 482 -3.46 -18.57 -1.79
N SER A 483 -4.51 -17.75 -1.76
CA SER A 483 -5.02 -17.11 -2.98
C SER A 483 -4.08 -16.05 -3.55
N ALA A 484 -4.28 -15.81 -4.84
CA ALA A 484 -3.59 -14.79 -5.59
C ALA A 484 -3.84 -13.38 -5.06
N ARG A 485 -2.82 -12.53 -5.21
CA ARG A 485 -2.79 -11.18 -4.67
C ARG A 485 -1.90 -10.26 -5.51
N THR A 486 -2.04 -8.97 -5.28
CA THR A 486 -1.14 -7.93 -5.77
C THR A 486 0.29 -8.29 -5.38
N SER A 487 1.25 -8.07 -6.29
CA SER A 487 2.65 -8.42 -6.03
C SER A 487 3.19 -7.73 -4.76
N LYS A 488 4.06 -8.41 -4.03
CA LYS A 488 4.72 -7.87 -2.83
C LYS A 488 5.38 -6.52 -3.12
N THR A 489 6.12 -6.43 -4.21
CA THR A 489 6.80 -5.20 -4.65
C THR A 489 5.84 -4.03 -4.82
N GLN A 490 4.68 -4.27 -5.46
CA GLN A 490 3.65 -3.24 -5.60
C GLN A 490 3.05 -2.84 -4.23
N LEU A 491 2.77 -3.81 -3.35
CA LEU A 491 2.24 -3.52 -2.01
C LEU A 491 3.21 -2.67 -1.17
N ILE A 492 4.50 -2.99 -1.23
CA ILE A 492 5.57 -2.22 -0.56
C ILE A 492 5.66 -0.81 -1.16
N SER A 493 5.65 -0.69 -2.48
CA SER A 493 5.64 0.60 -3.17
C SER A 493 4.44 1.47 -2.77
N ASP A 494 3.23 0.91 -2.84
CA ASP A 494 2.00 1.61 -2.47
C ASP A 494 2.03 2.06 -1.01
N PHE A 495 2.59 1.25 -0.12
CA PHE A 495 2.74 1.60 1.29
C PHE A 495 3.78 2.70 1.54
N LYS A 496 4.92 2.68 0.84
CA LYS A 496 5.91 3.78 0.88
C LYS A 496 5.27 5.10 0.41
N PHE A 497 4.51 5.05 -0.68
CA PHE A 497 3.73 6.22 -1.15
C PHE A 497 2.69 6.69 -0.13
N PHE A 498 2.00 5.76 0.54
CA PHE A 498 1.10 6.09 1.63
C PHE A 498 1.82 6.84 2.77
N LEU A 499 2.99 6.36 3.22
CA LEU A 499 3.77 7.00 4.27
C LEU A 499 4.23 8.42 3.87
N GLN A 500 4.64 8.60 2.61
CA GLN A 500 5.05 9.91 2.06
C GLN A 500 3.89 10.90 1.94
N SER A 501 2.67 10.41 1.65
CA SER A 501 1.49 11.26 1.43
C SER A 501 0.77 11.66 2.72
N GLN A 502 1.19 11.16 3.88
CA GLN A 502 0.62 11.57 5.16
C GLN A 502 0.95 13.04 5.44
N PRO A 503 -0.05 13.89 5.78
CA PRO A 503 0.21 15.28 6.10
C PRO A 503 1.09 15.36 7.35
N ARG A 504 2.27 15.98 7.21
CA ARG A 504 3.18 16.25 8.32
C ARG A 504 2.40 16.95 9.42
N ARG A 505 2.23 16.31 10.58
CA ARG A 505 1.85 17.04 11.79
C ARG A 505 3.05 17.90 12.16
N THR A 506 3.11 19.12 11.61
CA THR A 506 3.89 20.18 12.22
C THR A 506 3.45 20.22 13.67
N SER A 507 4.38 19.98 14.60
CA SER A 507 4.16 20.28 16.01
C SER A 507 3.54 21.67 16.06
N ALA A 508 2.32 21.77 16.58
CA ALA A 508 1.68 23.06 16.71
C ALA A 508 2.68 23.93 17.49
N PRO A 509 3.16 25.07 16.94
CA PRO A 509 3.90 26.01 17.77
C PRO A 509 2.96 26.31 18.93
N GLY A 510 3.43 26.16 20.17
CA GLY A 510 2.62 26.37 21.36
C GLY A 510 1.90 27.71 21.24
N LYS A 511 0.64 27.67 20.79
CA LYS A 511 -0.19 28.84 20.63
C LYS A 511 -1.04 28.88 21.86
N ASP A 512 -0.71 29.82 22.74
CA ASP A 512 -1.60 30.26 23.80
C ASP A 512 -2.97 30.56 23.18
N LEU A 513 -3.93 29.69 23.50
CA LEU A 513 -5.33 29.80 23.08
C LEU A 513 -6.04 31.01 23.72
N ASP A 514 -5.36 31.73 24.62
CA ASP A 514 -5.85 32.93 25.30
C ASP A 514 -5.53 34.25 24.57
N SER A 515 -4.94 34.21 23.37
CA SER A 515 -4.73 35.45 22.60
C SER A 515 -6.06 35.91 21.95
N PRO A 516 -6.63 37.07 22.32
CA PRO A 516 -7.94 37.53 21.84
C PRO A 516 -8.00 37.80 20.33
N GLY A 517 -6.86 37.84 19.64
CA GLY A 517 -6.80 38.07 18.19
C GLY A 517 -7.26 36.89 17.33
N VAL A 518 -7.12 35.64 17.81
CA VAL A 518 -7.47 34.44 17.03
C VAL A 518 -8.98 34.19 17.01
N VAL A 519 -9.67 34.44 18.13
CA VAL A 519 -11.12 34.32 18.24
C VAL A 519 -11.84 35.33 17.34
N ILE A 520 -11.32 36.56 17.26
CA ILE A 520 -11.88 37.60 16.38
C ILE A 520 -11.72 37.21 14.90
N GLY A 521 -10.58 36.63 14.51
CA GLY A 521 -10.34 36.19 13.13
C GLY A 521 -11.27 35.05 12.67
N ILE A 522 -11.54 34.07 13.54
CA ILE A 522 -12.44 32.95 13.25
C ILE A 522 -13.89 33.43 13.15
N CYS A 523 -14.34 34.30 14.06
CA CYS A 523 -15.70 34.84 14.00
C CYS A 523 -15.95 35.71 12.77
N VAL A 524 -14.97 36.51 12.33
CA VAL A 524 -15.09 37.33 11.11
C VAL A 524 -15.11 36.45 9.85
N GLY A 525 -14.28 35.41 9.79
CA GLY A 525 -14.28 34.44 8.69
C GLY A 525 -15.60 33.66 8.57
N PHE A 526 -16.16 33.25 9.70
CA PHE A 526 -17.43 32.51 9.74
C PHE A 526 -18.62 33.40 9.35
N MET A 527 -18.62 34.66 9.78
CA MET A 527 -19.65 35.64 9.39
C MET A 527 -19.56 36.01 7.90
N ALA A 528 -18.36 36.13 7.34
CA ALA A 528 -18.17 36.35 5.91
C ALA A 528 -18.65 35.16 5.07
N PHE A 529 -18.42 33.93 5.55
CA PHE A 529 -18.89 32.70 4.91
C PHE A 529 -20.43 32.58 4.94
N LEU A 530 -21.07 32.91 6.07
CA LEU A 530 -22.53 32.92 6.18
C LEU A 530 -23.16 33.99 5.27
N LEU A 531 -22.56 35.17 5.15
CA LEU A 531 -23.02 36.22 4.24
C LEU A 531 -22.91 35.78 2.77
N LEU A 532 -21.82 35.11 2.38
CA LEU A 532 -21.66 34.54 1.04
C LEU A 532 -22.71 33.46 0.73
N LEU A 533 -23.05 32.62 1.72
CA LEU A 533 -24.09 31.60 1.59
C LEU A 533 -25.48 32.20 1.39
N VAL A 534 -25.81 33.29 2.09
CA VAL A 534 -27.09 33.99 1.94
C VAL A 534 -27.21 34.66 0.57
N VAL A 535 -26.12 35.20 0.02
CA VAL A 535 -26.09 35.82 -1.31
C VAL A 535 -26.17 34.78 -2.45
N MET A 536 -25.73 33.55 -2.21
CA MET A 536 -25.79 32.46 -3.21
C MET A 536 -27.12 31.71 -3.21
N LEU A 537 -27.90 31.81 -2.12
CA LEU A 537 -29.18 31.10 -1.93
C LEU A 537 -30.43 32.01 -2.04
N GLY A 538 -30.25 33.32 -2.22
CA GLY A 538 -31.30 34.28 -2.55
C GLY A 538 -31.11 34.81 -3.96
#